data_AF-A0A9D0ZJ99-F1
#
_entry.id   AF-A0A9D0ZJ99-F1
#
_cell.length_a   1.000
_cell.length_b   1.000
_cell.length_c   1.000
_cell.angle_alpha   90.00
_cell.angle_beta   90.00
_cell.angle_gamma   90.00
#
_symmetry.space_group_name_H-M   'P 1'
#
loop_
_entity.id
_entity.type
_entity.pdbx_description
1 polymer ?
#
loop_
_entity_poly.entity_id
_entity_poly.type
_entity_poly.pdbx_seq_one_letter_code
_entity_poly.pdbx_strand_id
1 'polypeptide(L)'
;MMTVLCGYAQPMDPYTPGMPLTAAGTTAAQAKIQYINMDHTYWKEIQMEFPDVSGAKKLYALESWANSYEYNTQLLLVPWVLEVVYFLPDDTCVRRTYRKAGANAMLTDFIKAHAAFITDQIPASFS
;
A
#
# COMPACT_ATOMS: atom_id res chain seq x y z
N MET A 1 18.88 -13.05 12.28
CA MET A 1 17.56 -12.79 11.64
C MET A 1 16.88 -11.77 12.55
N MET A 2 16.97 -10.49 12.21
CA MET A 2 16.58 -9.39 13.10
C MET A 2 15.16 -8.99 12.77
N THR A 3 14.21 -9.38 13.62
CA THR A 3 12.80 -9.00 13.50
C THR A 3 12.68 -7.52 13.83
N VAL A 4 12.70 -6.67 12.80
CA VAL A 4 12.36 -5.25 12.96
C VAL A 4 10.89 -5.19 13.33
N LEU A 5 10.61 -4.92 14.61
CA LEU A 5 9.27 -4.64 15.11
C LEU A 5 8.86 -3.29 14.55
N CYS A 6 8.26 -3.32 13.36
CA CYS A 6 7.58 -2.15 12.84
C CYS A 6 6.48 -1.74 13.82
N GLY A 7 6.74 -0.67 14.58
CA GLY A 7 5.74 -0.04 15.43
C GLY A 7 4.52 0.24 14.57
N TYR A 8 3.35 -0.23 15.00
CA TYR A 8 2.09 0.18 14.41
C TYR A 8 2.03 1.70 14.57
N ALA A 9 2.33 2.44 13.50
CA ALA A 9 1.78 3.79 13.37
C ALA A 9 0.28 3.60 13.58
N GLN A 10 -0.23 4.13 14.69
CA GLN A 10 -1.62 4.06 15.08
C GLN A 10 -2.48 4.32 13.84
N PRO A 11 -3.65 3.67 13.68
CA PRO A 11 -4.58 4.02 12.62
C PRO A 11 -4.75 5.53 12.68
N MET A 12 -4.16 6.24 11.71
CA MET A 12 -4.25 7.69 11.69
C MET A 12 -5.75 7.98 11.66
N ASP A 13 -6.17 8.82 12.60
CA ASP A 13 -7.47 9.47 12.54
C ASP A 13 -7.73 9.85 11.07
N PRO A 14 -8.85 9.42 10.47
CA PRO A 14 -9.13 9.63 9.04
C PRO A 14 -9.12 11.11 8.63
N TYR A 15 -9.07 12.04 9.59
CA TYR A 15 -9.05 13.48 9.38
C TYR A 15 -7.70 14.16 9.58
N THR A 16 -6.63 13.45 9.93
CA THR A 16 -5.30 14.08 9.94
C THR A 16 -4.64 13.82 8.60
N PRO A 17 -4.39 14.84 7.75
CA PRO A 17 -3.51 14.69 6.61
C PRO A 17 -2.17 14.22 7.16
N GLY A 18 -1.89 12.93 7.05
CA GLY A 18 -0.64 12.38 7.55
C GLY A 18 0.47 13.16 6.88
N MET A 19 1.33 13.83 7.66
CA MET A 19 2.42 14.66 7.13
C MET A 19 3.05 13.96 5.93
N PRO A 20 3.28 14.66 4.82
CA PRO A 20 3.90 14.04 3.66
C PRO A 20 5.22 13.43 4.12
N LEU A 21 5.31 12.11 4.08
CA LEU A 21 6.60 11.43 4.14
C LEU A 21 7.28 11.80 2.84
N THR A 22 8.06 12.87 2.85
CA THR A 22 8.89 13.17 1.68
C THR A 22 9.76 11.93 1.46
N ALA A 23 9.80 11.41 0.24
CA ALA A 23 10.68 10.29 -0.11
C ALA A 23 12.16 10.55 0.26
N ALA A 24 12.50 11.82 0.53
CA ALA A 24 13.71 12.31 1.17
C ALA A 24 13.85 11.78 2.61
N GLY A 25 14.26 10.52 2.72
CA GLY A 25 14.54 9.89 4.01
C GLY A 25 14.20 8.41 4.08
N THR A 26 13.75 7.79 3.00
CA THR A 26 13.46 6.34 2.95
C THR A 26 14.60 5.59 2.29
N THR A 27 14.95 4.41 2.81
CA THR A 27 15.98 3.53 2.24
C THR A 27 15.36 2.44 1.37
N ALA A 28 14.21 1.93 1.78
CA ALA A 28 13.43 0.91 1.07
C ALA A 28 11.93 1.05 1.39
N ALA A 29 11.09 0.36 0.64
CA ALA A 29 9.66 0.28 0.90
C ALA A 29 9.06 -1.08 0.57
N GLN A 30 7.93 -1.39 1.18
CA GLN A 30 7.10 -2.55 0.89
C GLN A 30 5.67 -2.09 0.62
N ALA A 31 5.00 -2.77 -0.30
CA ALA A 31 3.59 -2.57 -0.58
C ALA A 31 2.85 -3.91 -0.52
N LYS A 32 1.66 -3.89 0.05
CA LYS A 32 0.72 -5.02 0.02
C LYS A 32 -0.61 -4.51 -0.51
N ILE A 33 -1.04 -5.05 -1.64
CA ILE A 33 -2.30 -4.72 -2.30
C ILE A 33 -3.22 -5.92 -2.12
N GLN A 34 -4.31 -5.73 -1.40
CA GLN A 34 -5.29 -6.76 -1.11
C GLN A 34 -6.59 -6.41 -1.80
N TYR A 35 -7.18 -7.34 -2.55
CA TYR A 35 -8.51 -7.18 -3.12
C TYR A 35 -9.53 -7.90 -2.25
N ILE A 36 -10.61 -7.19 -1.94
CA ILE A 36 -11.56 -7.57 -0.88
C ILE A 36 -12.95 -7.76 -1.51
N ASN A 37 -13.64 -8.81 -1.08
CA ASN A 37 -15.05 -9.06 -1.40
C ASN A 37 -15.99 -8.34 -0.42
N MET A 38 -17.29 -8.31 -0.71
CA MET A 38 -18.29 -7.64 0.14
C MET A 38 -18.34 -8.21 1.58
N ASP A 39 -17.91 -9.44 1.79
CA ASP A 39 -17.83 -10.14 3.08
C ASP A 39 -16.49 -9.91 3.81
N HIS A 40 -15.65 -9.01 3.33
CA HIS A 40 -14.28 -8.77 3.79
C HIS A 40 -13.30 -9.94 3.59
N THR A 41 -13.67 -10.95 2.81
CA THR A 41 -12.73 -12.01 2.43
C THR A 41 -11.78 -11.49 1.35
N TYR A 42 -10.47 -11.69 1.58
CA TYR A 42 -9.45 -11.39 0.57
C TYR A 42 -9.50 -12.45 -0.52
N TRP A 43 -9.80 -12.04 -1.75
CA TRP A 43 -9.77 -12.98 -2.87
C TRP A 43 -8.45 -12.92 -3.64
N LYS A 44 -7.68 -11.83 -3.55
CA LYS A 44 -6.36 -11.68 -4.19
C LYS A 44 -5.44 -10.81 -3.35
N GLU A 45 -4.17 -11.19 -3.23
CA GLU A 45 -3.14 -10.39 -2.57
C GLU A 45 -1.89 -10.29 -3.45
N ILE A 46 -1.25 -9.13 -3.47
CA ILE A 46 0.03 -8.91 -4.13
C ILE A 46 0.94 -8.20 -3.14
N GLN A 47 2.12 -8.77 -2.92
CA GLN A 47 3.19 -8.15 -2.14
C GLN A 47 4.31 -7.69 -3.06
N MET A 48 4.85 -6.51 -2.78
CA MET A 48 5.91 -5.89 -3.56
C MET A 48 6.99 -5.33 -2.63
N GLU A 49 8.25 -5.51 -3.03
CA GLU A 49 9.41 -4.97 -2.33
C GLU A 49 10.19 -4.01 -3.23
N PHE A 50 10.41 -2.81 -2.72
CA PHE A 50 11.18 -1.77 -3.36
C PHE A 50 12.48 -1.58 -2.56
N PRO A 51 13.59 -2.23 -2.96
CA PRO A 51 14.78 -2.37 -2.12
C PRO A 51 15.63 -1.09 -2.05
N ASP A 52 15.29 -0.06 -2.83
CA ASP A 52 16.05 1.17 -2.92
C ASP A 52 15.15 2.42 -2.91
N VAL A 53 15.78 3.57 -2.72
CA VAL A 53 15.14 4.89 -2.68
C VAL A 53 14.39 5.22 -3.99
N SER A 54 14.87 4.73 -5.13
CA SER A 54 14.25 4.98 -6.44
C SER A 54 12.94 4.21 -6.57
N GLY A 55 12.91 2.96 -6.11
CA GLY A 55 11.72 2.14 -5.98
C GLY A 55 10.72 2.72 -4.98
N ALA A 56 11.18 3.12 -3.79
CA ALA A 56 10.34 3.73 -2.76
C ALA A 56 9.64 5.00 -3.27
N LYS A 57 10.32 5.84 -4.07
CA LYS A 57 9.71 7.01 -4.73
C LYS A 57 8.55 6.67 -5.66
N LYS A 58 8.59 5.52 -6.34
CA LYS A 58 7.49 5.06 -7.21
C LYS A 58 6.26 4.70 -6.38
N LEU A 59 6.46 4.05 -5.24
CA LEU A 59 5.39 3.73 -4.30
C LEU A 59 4.77 4.99 -3.71
N TYR A 60 5.58 6.02 -3.42
CA TYR A 60 5.08 7.31 -2.95
C TYR A 60 4.14 8.01 -3.95
N ALA A 61 4.36 7.83 -5.26
CA ALA A 61 3.46 8.36 -6.28
C ALA A 61 2.09 7.66 -6.26
N LEU A 62 2.07 6.33 -6.09
CA LEU A 62 0.84 5.56 -5.92
C LEU A 62 0.10 5.97 -4.64
N GLU A 63 0.85 6.14 -3.55
CA GLU A 63 0.32 6.58 -2.27
C GLU A 63 -0.31 7.98 -2.35
N SER A 64 0.38 8.94 -2.98
CA SER A 64 -0.12 10.30 -3.14
C SER A 64 -1.44 10.32 -3.91
N TRP A 65 -1.56 9.50 -4.95
CA TRP A 65 -2.83 9.27 -5.65
C TRP A 65 -3.90 8.70 -4.70
N ALA A 66 -3.58 7.62 -3.98
CA ALA A 66 -4.52 6.96 -3.06
C ALA A 66 -5.02 7.91 -1.95
N ASN A 67 -4.17 8.82 -1.49
CA ASN A 67 -4.50 9.83 -0.49
C ASN A 67 -5.40 10.95 -1.03
N SER A 68 -5.16 11.40 -2.27
CA SER A 68 -5.98 12.44 -2.93
C SER A 68 -7.37 11.98 -3.38
N TYR A 69 -7.60 10.66 -3.44
CA TYR A 69 -8.83 10.09 -3.97
C TYR A 69 -9.96 10.15 -2.93
N GLU A 70 -11.10 10.77 -3.25
CA GLU A 70 -12.23 10.90 -2.31
C GLU A 70 -12.73 9.53 -1.84
N TYR A 71 -12.96 9.42 -0.53
CA TYR A 71 -13.58 8.26 0.07
C TYR A 71 -15.08 8.29 -0.22
N ASN A 72 -15.55 7.43 -1.15
CA ASN A 72 -16.96 7.33 -1.47
C ASN A 72 -17.64 6.28 -0.58
N THR A 73 -18.38 6.75 0.43
CA THR A 73 -19.16 5.93 1.37
C THR A 73 -20.36 5.22 0.75
N GLN A 74 -20.80 5.63 -0.45
CA GLN A 74 -21.95 5.05 -1.15
C GLN A 74 -21.56 3.87 -2.04
N LEU A 75 -20.26 3.67 -2.31
CA LEU A 75 -19.76 2.50 -3.01
C LEU A 75 -19.53 1.36 -1.99
N LEU A 76 -20.58 0.58 -1.75
CA LEU A 76 -20.59 -0.63 -0.90
C LEU A 76 -19.59 -1.73 -1.35
N LEU A 77 -18.87 -1.51 -2.43
CA LEU A 77 -17.85 -2.37 -2.98
C LEU A 77 -16.49 -1.76 -2.66
N VAL A 78 -15.93 -2.06 -1.49
CA VAL A 78 -14.51 -1.78 -1.23
C VAL A 78 -13.70 -2.88 -1.93
N PRO A 79 -13.13 -2.64 -3.12
CA PRO A 79 -12.47 -3.68 -3.89
C PRO A 79 -11.04 -3.88 -3.43
N TRP A 80 -10.44 -2.94 -2.67
CA TRP A 80 -9.03 -3.04 -2.31
C TRP A 80 -8.60 -2.30 -1.04
N VAL A 81 -7.50 -2.79 -0.46
CA VAL A 81 -6.67 -2.17 0.58
C VAL A 81 -5.23 -2.11 0.08
N LEU A 82 -4.58 -0.95 0.25
CA LEU A 82 -3.16 -0.75 0.01
C LEU A 82 -2.49 -0.48 1.34
N GLU A 83 -1.61 -1.38 1.77
CA GLU A 83 -0.72 -1.16 2.89
C GLU A 83 0.68 -0.85 2.35
N VAL A 84 1.29 0.21 2.87
CA VAL A 84 2.65 0.63 2.53
C VAL A 84 3.47 0.70 3.80
N VAL A 85 4.68 0.16 3.75
CA VAL A 85 5.69 0.27 4.81
C VAL A 85 6.94 0.91 4.22
N TYR A 86 7.38 2.02 4.78
CA TYR A 86 8.65 2.65 4.44
C TYR A 86 9.67 2.38 5.54
N PHE A 87 10.89 2.01 5.15
CA PHE A 87 12.01 1.84 6.05
C PHE A 87 12.89 3.09 6.03
N LEU A 88 13.28 3.56 7.20
CA LEU A 88 14.09 4.76 7.40
C LEU A 88 15.55 4.38 7.74
N PRO A 89 16.54 5.28 7.51
CA PRO A 89 17.96 5.02 7.76
C PRO A 89 18.32 4.73 9.22
N ASP A 90 17.46 5.11 10.17
CA ASP A 90 17.62 4.88 11.60
C ASP A 90 17.02 3.53 12.07
N ASP A 91 16.81 2.61 11.12
CA ASP A 91 16.16 1.31 11.31
C ASP A 91 14.72 1.37 11.81
N THR A 92 14.10 2.56 11.82
CA THR A 92 12.67 2.71 12.07
C THR A 92 11.85 2.52 10.80
N CYS A 93 10.53 2.39 10.94
CA CYS A 93 9.65 2.28 9.79
C CYS A 93 8.34 3.05 10.01
N VAL A 94 7.69 3.40 8.90
CA VAL A 94 6.36 4.01 8.90
C VAL A 94 5.42 3.17 8.06
N ARG A 95 4.30 2.76 8.66
CA ARG A 95 3.22 2.03 7.99
C ARG A 95 2.03 2.94 7.71
N ARG A 96 1.42 2.80 6.54
CA ARG A 96 0.19 3.49 6.13
C ARG A 96 -0.75 2.53 5.43
N THR A 97 -2.05 2.70 5.66
CA THR A 97 -3.08 1.84 5.09
C THR A 97 -4.15 2.70 4.44
N TYR A 98 -4.42 2.42 3.17
CA TYR A 98 -5.43 3.08 2.37
C TYR A 98 -6.52 2.07 2.00
N ARG A 99 -7.77 2.46 2.20
CA ARG A 99 -8.95 1.66 1.84
C ARG A 99 -9.88 2.52 1.02
N LYS A 100 -10.09 2.16 -0.24
CA LYS A 100 -10.87 2.96 -1.20
C LYS A 100 -11.70 2.07 -2.12
N ALA A 101 -12.59 2.69 -2.90
CA ALA A 101 -13.39 2.03 -3.92
C ALA A 101 -13.06 2.52 -5.34
N GLY A 102 -13.28 1.65 -6.34
CA GLY A 102 -13.00 1.97 -7.74
C GLY A 102 -11.50 1.94 -8.11
N ALA A 103 -11.21 2.40 -9.33
CA ALA A 103 -9.85 2.57 -9.88
C ALA A 103 -8.97 1.31 -9.99
N ASN A 104 -9.58 0.14 -10.23
CA ASN A 104 -8.87 -1.11 -10.51
C ASN A 104 -7.84 -0.98 -11.64
N ALA A 105 -8.09 -0.14 -12.65
CA ALA A 105 -7.18 0.09 -13.76
C ALA A 105 -5.85 0.71 -13.30
N MET A 106 -5.88 1.72 -12.43
CA MET A 106 -4.66 2.40 -11.97
C MET A 106 -3.77 1.50 -11.12
N LEU A 107 -4.38 0.73 -10.20
CA LEU A 107 -3.64 -0.30 -9.46
C LEU A 107 -3.11 -1.39 -10.39
N THR A 108 -3.92 -1.85 -11.33
CA THR A 108 -3.51 -2.87 -12.31
C THR A 108 -2.34 -2.40 -13.17
N ASP A 109 -2.36 -1.16 -13.64
CA ASP A 109 -1.29 -0.57 -14.45
C ASP A 109 -0.03 -0.35 -13.61
N PHE A 110 -0.17 0.08 -12.36
CA PHE A 110 0.96 0.17 -11.44
C PHE A 110 1.60 -1.19 -11.21
N ILE A 111 0.80 -2.23 -10.90
CA ILE A 111 1.28 -3.61 -10.70
C ILE A 111 1.99 -4.12 -11.95
N LYS A 112 1.41 -3.93 -13.14
CA LYS A 112 2.02 -4.35 -14.42
C LYS A 112 3.34 -3.64 -14.69
N ALA A 113 3.38 -2.31 -14.52
CA ALA A 113 4.58 -1.51 -14.76
C ALA A 113 5.73 -1.83 -13.78
N HIS A 114 5.41 -2.42 -12.63
CA HIS A 114 6.35 -2.70 -11.55
C HIS A 114 6.42 -4.20 -11.21
N ALA A 115 6.07 -5.08 -12.16
CA ALA A 115 6.00 -6.53 -11.93
C ALA A 115 7.33 -7.13 -11.43
N ALA A 116 8.47 -6.53 -11.79
CA ALA A 116 9.78 -6.95 -11.32
C ALA A 116 9.99 -6.80 -9.79
N PHE A 117 9.13 -6.03 -9.12
CA PHE A 117 9.18 -5.83 -7.67
C PHE A 117 8.18 -6.72 -6.91
N ILE A 118 7.39 -7.55 -7.60
CA ILE A 118 6.44 -8.48 -6.95
C ILE A 118 7.24 -9.62 -6.32
N THR A 119 7.05 -9.84 -5.02
CA THR A 119 7.73 -10.91 -4.26
C THR A 119 6.80 -12.05 -3.90
N ASP A 120 5.50 -11.78 -3.77
CA ASP A 120 4.49 -12.81 -3.54
C ASP A 120 3.15 -12.40 -4.16
N GLN A 121 2.35 -13.40 -4.55
CA GLN A 121 1.00 -13.20 -5.06
C GLN A 121 0.10 -14.38 -4.69
N ILE A 122 -0.96 -14.09 -3.97
CA ILE A 122 -2.07 -15.02 -3.75
C ILE A 122 -3.06 -14.82 -4.91
N PRO A 123 -3.25 -15.83 -5.78
CA PRO A 123 -4.14 -15.71 -6.92
C PRO A 123 -5.60 -15.61 -6.48
N ALA A 124 -6.42 -15.10 -7.40
CA ALA A 124 -7.87 -14.98 -7.22
C ALA A 124 -8.49 -16.33 -6.83
N SER A 125 -8.91 -16.51 -5.58
CA SER A 125 -9.72 -17.67 -5.18
C SER A 125 -11.19 -17.31 -5.26
N PHE A 126 -11.89 -17.83 -6.26
CA PHE A 126 -13.34 -17.78 -6.33
C PHE A 126 -13.85 -19.09 -5.72
N SER A 127 -14.33 -19.03 -4.47
CA SER A 127 -15.11 -20.09 -3.83
C SER A 127 -16.58 -19.98 -4.22
#